data_AF-A0A4Q3CGK2-F1
#
_entry.id   AF-A0A4Q3CGK2-F1
#
_cell.length_a   1.000
_cell.length_b   1.000
_cell.length_c   1.000
_cell.angle_alpha   90.00
_cell.angle_beta   90.00
_cell.angle_gamma   90.00
#
_symmetry.space_group_name_H-M   'P 1'
#
loop_
_entity.id
_entity.type
_entity.pdbx_description
1 polymer ?
#
loop_
_entity_poly.entity_id
_entity_poly.type
_entity_poly.pdbx_seq_one_letter_code
_entity_poly.pdbx_strand_id
1 'polypeptide(L)'
;SRALNRISGAIIIAGSGMCTGGRIRHHLVRNLQRSEATVLIVGYQARGTLGAVLESGARAVRIMGNDLRVRAEITKLDVYSAHADHAALLRWLEKRAPVTGTLFLDHGETAALERLAVDAGGIAGMADAVAPLLGERFRLEKGVAAQRIGEPREHAADLTAPEDWRNRYAAFTASLEDRLRALPSDAARRRALEAADRALGAR
;
A
#
# COMPACT_ATOMS: atom_id res chain seq x y z
N SER A 1 -25.05 5.49 8.31
CA SER A 1 -23.77 4.77 8.52
C SER A 1 -23.29 4.84 9.97
N ARG A 2 -23.06 6.00 10.60
CA ARG A 2 -22.60 6.08 12.01
C ARG A 2 -23.52 5.39 13.03
N ALA A 3 -24.83 5.32 12.76
CA ALA A 3 -25.79 4.60 13.61
C ALA A 3 -25.46 3.08 13.73
N LEU A 4 -24.88 2.47 12.69
CA LEU A 4 -24.49 1.05 12.69
C LEU A 4 -23.42 0.76 13.75
N ASN A 5 -22.62 1.76 14.16
CA ASN A 5 -21.61 1.61 15.22
C ASN A 5 -22.20 1.36 16.61
N ARG A 6 -23.54 1.44 16.76
CA ARG A 6 -24.26 1.16 18.01
C ARG A 6 -24.81 -0.27 18.06
N ILE A 7 -24.71 -1.02 16.97
CA ILE A 7 -25.22 -2.39 16.84
C ILE A 7 -24.11 -3.37 17.22
N SER A 8 -24.43 -4.39 18.03
CA SER A 8 -23.52 -5.49 18.36
C SER A 8 -23.72 -6.67 17.41
N GLY A 9 -22.65 -7.42 17.11
CA GLY A 9 -22.72 -8.64 16.28
C GLY A 9 -23.01 -8.41 14.79
N ALA A 10 -22.81 -7.21 14.26
CA ALA A 10 -23.10 -6.89 12.87
C ALA A 10 -21.86 -7.02 11.96
N ILE A 11 -22.07 -7.49 10.73
CA ILE A 11 -21.11 -7.40 9.64
C ILE A 11 -21.31 -6.06 8.91
N ILE A 12 -20.26 -5.25 8.82
CA ILE A 12 -20.31 -3.94 8.17
C ILE A 12 -19.47 -3.98 6.90
N ILE A 13 -20.13 -3.84 5.75
CA ILE A 13 -19.46 -3.68 4.45
C ILE A 13 -19.50 -2.20 4.09
N ALA A 14 -18.32 -1.57 4.01
CA ALA A 14 -18.20 -0.15 3.71
C ALA A 14 -16.95 0.14 2.87
N GLY A 15 -17.08 1.00 1.87
CA GLY A 15 -15.96 1.52 1.09
C GLY A 15 -15.30 2.77 1.71
N SER A 16 -14.11 3.15 1.24
CA SER A 16 -13.38 2.56 0.09
C SER A 16 -12.60 1.30 0.43
N GLY A 17 -12.41 0.40 -0.55
CA GLY A 17 -11.78 -0.93 -0.35
C GLY A 17 -10.32 -0.91 0.11
N MET A 18 -9.63 0.22 -0.01
CA MET A 18 -8.27 0.44 0.51
C MET A 18 -8.21 1.33 1.76
N CYS A 19 -9.37 1.61 2.37
CA CYS A 19 -9.51 2.43 3.57
C CYS A 19 -9.01 3.88 3.45
N THR A 20 -8.79 4.37 2.23
CA THR A 20 -8.27 5.72 1.96
C THR A 20 -9.30 6.82 2.21
N GLY A 21 -10.58 6.51 2.06
CA GLY A 21 -11.66 7.49 2.14
C GLY A 21 -13.03 6.86 2.41
N GLY A 22 -14.03 7.71 2.58
CA GLY A 22 -15.42 7.28 2.74
C GLY A 22 -15.77 6.76 4.14
N ARG A 23 -16.87 6.01 4.18
CA ARG A 23 -17.56 5.61 5.43
C ARG A 23 -16.74 4.62 6.25
N ILE A 24 -15.89 3.81 5.60
CA ILE A 24 -15.04 2.82 6.28
C ILE A 24 -14.16 3.48 7.36
N ARG A 25 -13.66 4.70 7.13
CA ARG A 25 -12.82 5.40 8.12
C ARG A 25 -13.54 5.65 9.44
N HIS A 26 -14.84 5.96 9.41
CA HIS A 26 -15.63 6.12 10.64
C HIS A 26 -15.84 4.80 11.38
N HIS A 27 -15.96 3.69 10.65
CA HIS A 27 -16.07 2.37 11.23
C HIS A 27 -14.73 1.90 11.81
N LEU A 28 -13.61 2.19 11.15
CA LEU A 28 -12.26 1.92 11.66
C LEU A 28 -11.95 2.72 12.93
N VAL A 29 -12.23 4.03 12.94
CA VAL A 29 -12.05 4.88 14.15
C VAL A 29 -12.78 4.29 15.36
N ARG A 30 -13.95 3.70 15.15
CA ARG A 30 -14.75 3.11 16.23
C ARG A 30 -14.24 1.73 16.68
N ASN A 31 -13.81 0.90 15.73
CA ASN A 31 -13.62 -0.52 15.99
C ASN A 31 -12.15 -0.96 16.12
N LEU A 32 -11.18 -0.20 15.59
CA LEU A 32 -9.77 -0.61 15.65
C LEU A 32 -9.24 -0.80 17.08
N GLN A 33 -9.77 -0.08 18.05
CA GLN A 33 -9.35 -0.18 19.47
C GLN A 33 -10.08 -1.31 20.24
N ARG A 34 -10.95 -2.07 19.58
CA ARG A 34 -11.75 -3.14 20.20
C ARG A 34 -11.13 -4.49 19.84
N SER A 35 -10.71 -5.26 20.84
CA SER A 35 -10.08 -6.57 20.63
C SER A 35 -11.08 -7.63 20.16
N GLU A 36 -12.37 -7.42 20.38
CA GLU A 36 -13.45 -8.28 19.91
C GLU A 36 -13.89 -8.00 18.46
N ALA A 37 -13.27 -7.01 17.80
CA ALA A 37 -13.57 -6.66 16.41
C ALA A 37 -12.56 -7.26 15.45
N THR A 38 -13.03 -7.61 14.26
CA THR A 38 -12.20 -8.08 13.14
C THR A 38 -12.35 -7.14 11.95
N VAL A 39 -11.23 -6.72 11.36
CA VAL A 39 -11.17 -6.03 10.07
C VAL A 39 -10.73 -7.05 9.03
N LEU A 40 -11.66 -7.46 8.19
CA LEU A 40 -11.42 -8.40 7.08
C LEU A 40 -11.12 -7.61 5.79
N ILE A 41 -9.90 -7.74 5.28
CA ILE A 41 -9.44 -7.17 4.02
C ILE A 41 -9.68 -8.19 2.90
N VAL A 42 -10.47 -7.84 1.89
CA VAL A 42 -10.90 -8.77 0.83
C VAL A 42 -10.27 -8.50 -0.55
N GLY A 43 -9.21 -7.71 -0.60
CA GLY A 43 -8.58 -7.33 -1.86
C GLY A 43 -7.22 -6.69 -1.67
N TYR A 44 -6.53 -6.46 -2.79
CA TYR A 44 -5.19 -5.86 -2.79
C TYR A 44 -5.19 -4.48 -2.12
N GLN A 45 -4.17 -4.23 -1.32
CA GLN A 45 -3.94 -2.96 -0.65
C GLN A 45 -2.69 -2.31 -1.23
N ALA A 46 -2.86 -1.24 -1.99
CA ALA A 46 -1.74 -0.50 -2.52
C ALA A 46 -0.90 0.08 -1.39
N ARG A 47 0.44 0.06 -1.54
CA ARG A 47 1.36 0.68 -0.59
C ARG A 47 1.00 2.14 -0.33
N GLY A 48 1.20 2.59 0.90
CA GLY A 48 0.83 3.95 1.34
C GLY A 48 -0.66 4.15 1.61
N THR A 49 -1.52 3.16 1.37
CA THR A 49 -2.91 3.21 1.81
C THR A 49 -3.04 2.80 3.28
N LEU A 50 -4.08 3.30 3.96
CA LEU A 50 -4.37 2.91 5.33
C LEU A 50 -4.59 1.39 5.45
N GLY A 51 -5.23 0.77 4.46
CA GLY A 51 -5.45 -0.67 4.50
C GLY A 51 -4.15 -1.46 4.38
N ALA A 52 -3.18 -1.02 3.58
CA ALA A 52 -1.85 -1.65 3.53
C ALA A 52 -1.09 -1.51 4.86
N VAL A 53 -1.21 -0.36 5.53
CA VAL A 53 -0.63 -0.14 6.86
C VAL A 53 -1.25 -1.08 7.91
N LEU A 54 -2.57 -1.28 7.84
CA LEU A 54 -3.24 -2.23 8.73
C LEU A 54 -2.85 -3.67 8.43
N GLU A 55 -2.80 -4.06 7.15
CA GLU A 55 -2.38 -5.39 6.69
C GLU A 55 -0.95 -5.72 7.11
N SER A 56 -0.04 -4.74 7.11
CA SER A 56 1.34 -4.92 7.57
C SER A 56 1.49 -5.07 9.10
N GLY A 57 0.38 -5.13 9.85
CA GLY A 57 0.37 -5.36 11.29
C GLY A 57 0.66 -4.13 12.14
N ALA A 58 0.41 -2.92 11.63
CA ALA A 58 0.61 -1.70 12.39
C ALA A 58 -0.13 -1.74 13.74
N ARG A 59 0.58 -1.42 14.83
CA ARG A 59 0.03 -1.36 16.19
C ARG A 59 -0.66 -0.03 16.50
N ALA A 60 -0.40 0.99 15.70
CA ALA A 60 -1.05 2.28 15.78
C ALA A 60 -1.16 2.92 14.39
N VAL A 61 -2.25 3.65 14.17
CA VAL A 61 -2.53 4.35 12.90
C VAL A 61 -3.17 5.71 13.19
N ARG A 62 -3.03 6.66 12.26
CA ARG A 62 -3.72 7.95 12.33
C ARG A 62 -4.85 8.02 11.32
N ILE A 63 -6.09 8.14 11.82
CA ILE A 63 -7.29 8.23 10.99
C ILE A 63 -8.06 9.49 11.35
N MET A 64 -8.25 10.38 10.37
CA MET A 64 -9.04 11.61 10.52
C MET A 64 -8.62 12.46 11.72
N GLY A 65 -7.31 12.55 11.96
CA GLY A 65 -6.78 13.33 13.08
C GLY A 65 -6.81 12.62 14.44
N ASN A 66 -7.13 11.32 14.50
CA ASN A 66 -7.11 10.53 15.73
C ASN A 66 -5.99 9.49 15.65
N ASP A 67 -5.17 9.42 16.69
CA ASP A 67 -4.19 8.36 16.85
C ASP A 67 -4.84 7.18 17.56
N LEU A 68 -4.83 6.02 16.90
CA LEU A 68 -5.59 4.86 17.31
C LEU A 68 -4.66 3.68 17.48
N ARG A 69 -4.70 3.03 18.65
CA ARG A 69 -4.10 1.71 18.81
C ARG A 69 -4.92 0.67 18.06
N VAL A 70 -4.24 -0.21 17.34
CA VAL A 70 -4.86 -1.32 16.63
C VAL A 70 -4.85 -2.53 17.57
N ARG A 71 -6.02 -2.81 18.14
CA ARG A 71 -6.30 -3.98 18.97
C ARG A 71 -7.22 -4.98 18.28
N ALA A 72 -8.00 -4.52 17.30
CA ALA A 72 -8.81 -5.37 16.45
C ALA A 72 -7.92 -6.36 15.69
N GLU A 73 -8.46 -7.54 15.43
CA GLU A 73 -7.84 -8.52 14.57
C GLU A 73 -7.88 -8.04 13.12
N ILE A 74 -6.72 -8.01 12.46
CA ILE A 74 -6.63 -7.70 11.04
C ILE A 74 -6.36 -9.01 10.30
N THR A 75 -7.25 -9.39 9.39
CA THR A 75 -7.14 -10.62 8.60
C THR A 75 -7.47 -10.34 7.14
N LYS A 76 -7.02 -11.22 6.25
CA LYS A 76 -7.12 -11.05 4.80
C LYS A 76 -7.71 -12.29 4.13
N LEU A 77 -8.49 -12.05 3.10
CA LEU A 77 -9.00 -13.07 2.19
C LEU A 77 -8.63 -12.68 0.74
N ASP A 78 -7.71 -13.44 0.13
CA ASP A 78 -7.14 -13.14 -1.19
C ASP A 78 -8.03 -13.58 -2.38
N VAL A 79 -9.19 -14.19 -2.12
CA VAL A 79 -10.00 -14.88 -3.14
C VAL A 79 -10.86 -13.94 -3.98
N TYR A 80 -10.94 -12.65 -3.63
CA TYR A 80 -11.89 -11.69 -4.25
C TYR A 80 -11.22 -10.54 -5.01
N SER A 81 -9.92 -10.63 -5.33
CA SER A 81 -9.19 -9.51 -5.95
C SER A 81 -9.65 -9.17 -7.38
N ALA A 82 -10.44 -10.01 -8.05
CA ALA A 82 -10.90 -9.87 -9.45
C ALA A 82 -9.77 -9.68 -10.50
N HIS A 83 -8.51 -9.68 -10.07
CA HIS A 83 -7.33 -9.60 -10.91
C HIS A 83 -6.78 -11.01 -11.17
N ALA A 84 -6.25 -11.21 -12.38
CA ALA A 84 -5.52 -12.42 -12.71
C ALA A 84 -4.25 -12.49 -11.86
N ASP A 85 -3.96 -13.69 -11.32
CA ASP A 85 -2.66 -13.93 -10.70
C ASP A 85 -1.54 -13.94 -11.75
N HIS A 86 -0.29 -13.94 -11.27
CA HIS A 86 0.89 -13.92 -12.12
C HIS A 86 0.89 -15.05 -13.17
N ALA A 87 0.53 -16.27 -12.76
CA ALA A 87 0.51 -17.42 -13.66
C ALA A 87 -0.60 -17.30 -14.72
N ALA A 88 -1.75 -16.75 -14.36
CA ALA A 88 -2.84 -16.48 -15.28
C ALA A 88 -2.49 -15.38 -16.29
N LEU A 89 -1.74 -14.35 -15.88
CA LEU A 89 -1.21 -13.34 -16.80
C LEU A 89 -0.22 -13.93 -17.81
N LEU A 90 0.72 -14.77 -17.37
CA LEU A 90 1.65 -15.44 -18.29
C LEU A 90 0.92 -16.34 -19.29
N ARG A 91 0.00 -17.19 -18.83
CA ARG A 91 -0.85 -18.01 -19.73
C ARG A 91 -1.68 -17.17 -20.70
N TRP A 92 -2.08 -15.98 -20.29
CA TRP A 92 -2.82 -15.04 -21.13
C TRP A 92 -1.91 -14.44 -22.22
N LEU A 93 -0.66 -14.14 -21.90
CA LEU A 93 0.37 -13.68 -22.84
C LEU A 93 0.77 -14.77 -23.83
N GLU A 94 1.00 -16.00 -23.38
CA GLU A 94 1.34 -17.15 -24.24
C GLU A 94 0.33 -17.35 -25.37
N LYS A 95 -0.97 -17.25 -25.07
CA LYS A 95 -2.05 -17.38 -26.05
C LYS A 95 -2.11 -16.26 -27.10
N ARG A 96 -1.31 -15.20 -26.94
CA ARG A 96 -1.26 -14.02 -27.81
C ARG A 96 0.07 -13.90 -28.56
N ALA A 97 1.02 -14.78 -28.29
CA ALA A 97 2.24 -14.84 -29.08
C ALA A 97 1.92 -15.23 -30.55
N PRO A 98 2.66 -14.68 -31.54
CA PRO A 98 3.71 -13.68 -31.37
C PRO A 98 3.16 -12.27 -31.17
N VAL A 99 3.81 -11.49 -30.32
CA VAL A 99 3.53 -10.05 -30.16
C VAL A 99 4.62 -9.29 -30.91
N THR A 100 4.26 -8.67 -32.04
CA THR A 100 5.18 -7.82 -32.80
C THR A 100 5.13 -6.39 -32.28
N GLY A 101 6.28 -5.77 -31.99
CA GLY A 101 6.38 -4.41 -31.48
C GLY A 101 6.95 -4.35 -30.07
N THR A 102 6.17 -3.89 -29.10
CA THR A 102 6.59 -3.74 -27.69
C THR A 102 5.44 -4.14 -26.75
N LEU A 103 5.75 -4.89 -25.70
CA LEU A 103 4.80 -5.20 -24.63
C LEU A 103 4.87 -4.09 -23.57
N PHE A 104 3.79 -3.35 -23.36
CA PHE A 104 3.73 -2.35 -22.28
C PHE A 104 3.09 -2.92 -21.03
N LEU A 105 3.76 -2.80 -19.89
CA LEU A 105 3.27 -3.19 -18.58
C LEU A 105 2.95 -1.94 -17.75
N ASP A 106 1.82 -1.94 -17.07
CA ASP A 106 1.36 -0.82 -16.24
C ASP A 106 0.53 -1.37 -15.07
N HIS A 107 0.11 -0.48 -14.17
CA HIS A 107 -0.83 -0.73 -13.08
C HIS A 107 -0.38 -1.85 -12.12
N GLY A 108 0.89 -1.78 -11.69
CA GLY A 108 1.47 -2.67 -10.70
C GLY A 108 2.58 -2.00 -9.90
N GLU A 109 2.98 -2.61 -8.79
CA GLU A 109 4.21 -2.20 -8.09
C GLU A 109 5.43 -2.43 -8.99
N THR A 110 6.45 -1.56 -8.89
CA THR A 110 7.68 -1.64 -9.71
C THR A 110 8.25 -3.07 -9.74
N ALA A 111 8.43 -3.70 -8.58
CA ALA A 111 8.96 -5.05 -8.48
C ALA A 111 8.08 -6.12 -9.16
N ALA A 112 6.75 -5.92 -9.14
CA ALA A 112 5.82 -6.84 -9.80
C ALA A 112 5.86 -6.69 -11.32
N LEU A 113 5.95 -5.46 -11.83
CA LEU A 113 6.09 -5.17 -13.25
C LEU A 113 7.43 -5.67 -13.79
N GLU A 114 8.53 -5.42 -13.08
CA GLU A 114 9.87 -5.93 -13.41
C GLU A 114 9.88 -7.45 -13.47
N ARG A 115 9.26 -8.11 -12.49
CA ARG A 115 9.20 -9.57 -12.48
C ARG A 115 8.39 -10.12 -13.64
N LEU A 116 7.23 -9.53 -13.92
CA LEU A 116 6.39 -9.93 -15.05
C LEU A 116 7.10 -9.69 -16.39
N ALA A 117 7.87 -8.61 -16.54
CA ALA A 117 8.65 -8.31 -17.72
C ALA A 117 9.69 -9.40 -18.00
N VAL A 118 10.45 -9.80 -16.97
CA VAL A 118 11.44 -10.87 -17.08
C VAL A 118 10.78 -12.19 -17.48
N ASP A 119 9.71 -12.58 -16.80
CA ASP A 119 9.06 -13.87 -17.04
C ASP A 119 8.33 -13.89 -18.41
N ALA A 120 7.79 -12.76 -18.87
CA ALA A 120 7.20 -12.62 -20.20
C ALA A 120 8.24 -12.75 -21.33
N GLY A 121 9.48 -12.30 -21.11
CA GLY A 121 10.59 -12.46 -22.07
C GLY A 121 10.97 -13.93 -22.31
N GLY A 122 10.59 -14.85 -21.42
CA GLY A 122 10.75 -16.30 -21.62
C GLY A 122 9.73 -16.90 -22.59
N ILE A 123 8.68 -16.17 -22.96
CA ILE A 123 7.64 -16.64 -23.89
C ILE A 123 8.14 -16.48 -25.33
N ALA A 124 8.21 -17.59 -26.07
CA ALA A 124 8.67 -17.58 -27.45
C ALA A 124 7.81 -16.64 -28.34
N GLY A 125 8.45 -15.71 -29.04
CA GLY A 125 7.77 -14.74 -29.92
C GLY A 125 7.15 -13.56 -29.17
N MET A 126 7.45 -13.38 -27.89
CA MET A 126 7.06 -12.19 -27.15
C MET A 126 8.04 -11.04 -27.41
N ALA A 127 7.52 -9.83 -27.56
CA ALA A 127 8.35 -8.62 -27.62
C ALA A 127 8.92 -8.26 -26.25
N ASP A 128 9.99 -7.46 -26.26
CA ASP A 128 10.53 -6.86 -25.03
C ASP A 128 9.44 -6.07 -24.29
N ALA A 129 9.41 -6.27 -22.98
CA ALA A 129 8.49 -5.59 -22.09
C ALA A 129 9.08 -4.26 -21.61
N VAL A 130 8.26 -3.21 -21.62
CA VAL A 130 8.58 -1.88 -21.11
C VAL A 130 7.53 -1.49 -20.09
N ALA A 131 7.95 -0.98 -18.93
CA ALA A 131 7.09 -0.36 -17.93
C ALA A 131 7.26 1.16 -17.99
N PRO A 132 6.37 1.92 -18.67
CA PRO A 132 6.52 3.36 -18.83
C PRO A 132 6.46 4.09 -17.50
N LEU A 133 7.24 5.16 -17.39
CA LEU A 133 7.11 6.13 -16.32
C LEU A 133 6.02 7.16 -16.62
N LEU A 134 5.51 7.80 -15.57
CA LEU A 134 4.47 8.81 -15.68
C LEU A 134 4.94 9.98 -16.58
N GLY A 135 4.22 10.21 -17.67
CA GLY A 135 4.51 11.27 -18.64
C GLY A 135 5.42 10.88 -19.80
N GLU A 136 6.01 9.67 -19.79
CA GLU A 136 6.71 9.16 -20.97
C GLU A 136 5.75 8.99 -22.15
N ARG A 137 6.27 9.20 -23.36
CA ARG A 137 5.48 9.11 -24.60
C ARG A 137 6.19 8.22 -25.61
N PHE A 138 5.41 7.40 -26.30
CA PHE A 138 5.90 6.46 -27.30
C PHE A 138 5.13 6.65 -28.62
N ARG A 139 5.85 6.56 -29.74
CA ARG A 139 5.27 6.41 -31.08
C ARG A 139 5.11 4.92 -31.37
N LEU A 140 3.90 4.54 -31.77
CA LEU A 140 3.57 3.16 -32.11
C LEU A 140 3.42 3.03 -33.62
N GLU A 141 4.12 2.06 -34.19
CA GLU A 141 4.00 1.68 -35.59
C GLU A 141 3.74 0.17 -35.67
N LYS A 142 2.85 -0.24 -36.58
CA LYS A 142 2.42 -1.64 -36.67
C LYS A 142 3.62 -2.54 -37.00
N GLY A 143 3.89 -3.49 -36.11
CA GLY A 143 4.95 -4.48 -36.30
C GLY A 143 6.36 -3.96 -36.00
N VAL A 144 6.51 -2.72 -35.54
CA VAL A 144 7.79 -2.09 -35.20
C VAL A 144 7.84 -1.85 -33.70
N ALA A 145 9.01 -2.02 -33.10
CA ALA A 145 9.23 -1.69 -31.69
C ALA A 145 8.89 -0.21 -31.44
N ALA A 146 8.20 0.06 -30.32
CA ALA A 146 7.76 1.39 -29.99
C ALA A 146 8.97 2.32 -29.78
N GLN A 147 8.90 3.52 -30.36
CA GLN A 147 9.97 4.52 -30.22
C GLN A 147 9.60 5.51 -29.12
N ARG A 148 10.46 5.68 -28.11
CA ARG A 148 10.27 6.76 -27.11
C ARG A 148 10.44 8.12 -27.78
N ILE A 149 9.46 9.01 -27.59
CA ILE A 149 9.40 10.36 -28.18
C ILE A 149 9.25 11.48 -27.13
N GLY A 150 9.17 11.13 -25.85
CA GLY A 150 9.07 12.10 -24.77
C GLY A 150 9.58 11.54 -23.45
N GLU A 151 10.27 12.39 -22.71
CA GLU A 151 10.85 12.08 -21.40
C GLU A 151 9.78 12.03 -20.29
N PRO A 152 10.06 11.31 -19.18
CA PRO A 152 9.16 11.27 -18.04
C PRO A 152 8.98 12.65 -17.40
N ARG A 153 7.89 12.79 -16.64
CA ARG A 153 7.69 13.96 -15.78
C ARG A 153 8.77 14.00 -14.69
N GLU A 154 9.17 15.21 -14.30
CA GLU A 154 9.98 15.42 -13.09
C GLU A 154 9.33 14.74 -11.87
N HIS A 155 10.14 14.02 -11.09
CA HIS A 155 9.69 13.22 -9.94
C HIS A 155 8.72 12.07 -10.24
N ALA A 156 8.63 11.59 -11.49
CA ALA A 156 7.74 10.46 -11.84
C ALA A 156 7.98 9.23 -10.95
N ALA A 157 9.24 8.91 -10.63
CA ALA A 157 9.60 7.81 -9.73
C ALA A 157 9.16 8.07 -8.27
N ASP A 158 9.27 9.31 -7.80
CA ASP A 158 8.91 9.69 -6.43
C ASP A 158 7.39 9.67 -6.23
N LEU A 159 6.61 9.99 -7.26
CA LEU A 159 5.14 9.92 -7.22
C LEU A 159 4.62 8.48 -7.10
N THR A 160 5.45 7.50 -7.45
CA THR A 160 5.20 6.07 -7.26
C THR A 160 5.88 5.51 -5.99
N ALA A 161 6.59 6.35 -5.23
CA ALA A 161 7.36 5.92 -4.07
C ALA A 161 6.46 5.61 -2.86
N PRO A 162 6.82 4.61 -2.03
CA PRO A 162 5.88 4.01 -1.09
C PRO A 162 6.03 4.57 0.33
N GLU A 163 5.65 5.82 0.63
CA GLU A 163 5.63 6.29 2.03
C GLU A 163 4.41 7.14 2.42
N ASP A 164 3.63 6.62 3.39
CA ASP A 164 2.62 7.38 4.13
C ASP A 164 3.20 7.87 5.48
N TRP A 165 3.83 9.05 5.42
CA TRP A 165 4.44 9.74 6.57
C TRP A 165 3.50 9.84 7.78
N ARG A 166 2.19 10.04 7.58
CA ARG A 166 1.25 10.30 8.69
C ARG A 166 1.08 9.07 9.56
N ASN A 167 1.03 7.89 8.93
CA ASN A 167 0.95 6.63 9.65
C ASN A 167 2.31 6.23 10.26
N ARG A 168 3.43 6.54 9.58
CA ARG A 168 4.77 6.38 10.14
C ARG A 168 4.97 7.21 11.42
N TYR A 169 4.51 8.46 11.41
CA TYR A 169 4.51 9.34 12.58
C TYR A 169 3.69 8.76 13.74
N ALA A 170 2.47 8.30 13.48
CA ALA A 170 1.60 7.71 14.51
C ALA A 170 2.23 6.45 15.14
N ALA A 171 2.80 5.57 14.32
CA ALA A 171 3.50 4.39 14.78
C ALA A 171 4.74 4.74 15.62
N PHE A 172 5.50 5.75 15.19
CA PHE A 172 6.65 6.26 15.93
C PHE A 172 6.26 6.80 17.31
N THR A 173 5.28 7.71 17.38
CA THR A 173 4.81 8.28 18.65
C THR A 173 4.29 7.22 19.61
N ALA A 174 3.49 6.27 19.11
CA ALA A 174 2.99 5.17 19.94
C ALA A 174 4.13 4.27 20.47
N SER A 175 5.12 3.95 19.62
CA SER A 175 6.28 3.16 20.03
C SER A 175 7.13 3.91 21.07
N LEU A 176 7.31 5.22 20.89
CA LEU A 176 8.04 6.06 21.82
C LEU A 176 7.35 6.09 23.18
N GLU A 177 6.03 6.30 23.24
CA GLU A 177 5.26 6.26 24.48
C GLU A 177 5.42 4.92 25.21
N ASP A 178 5.26 3.80 24.49
CA ASP A 178 5.37 2.47 25.11
C ASP A 178 6.78 2.21 25.65
N ARG A 179 7.83 2.61 24.89
CA ARG A 179 9.22 2.53 25.34
C ARG A 179 9.47 3.40 26.57
N LEU A 180 8.95 4.62 26.60
CA LEU A 180 9.10 5.52 27.74
C LEU A 180 8.37 4.98 28.98
N ARG A 181 7.17 4.41 28.83
CA ARG A 181 6.46 3.77 29.95
C ARG A 181 7.23 2.60 30.53
N ALA A 182 7.87 1.79 29.68
CA ALA A 182 8.66 0.63 30.09
C ALA A 182 9.96 0.98 30.85
N LEU A 183 10.41 2.23 30.82
CA LEU A 183 11.62 2.65 31.55
C LEU A 183 11.40 2.60 33.07
N PRO A 184 12.44 2.28 33.86
CA PRO A 184 12.29 2.00 35.29
C PRO A 184 12.09 3.25 36.16
N SER A 185 12.37 4.45 35.66
CA SER A 185 12.29 5.69 36.44
C SER A 185 12.08 6.94 35.59
N ASP A 186 11.62 8.02 36.22
CA ASP A 186 11.43 9.32 35.56
C ASP A 186 12.75 9.97 35.15
N ALA A 187 13.85 9.65 35.83
CA ALA A 187 15.19 10.08 35.43
C ALA A 187 15.62 9.40 34.12
N ALA A 188 15.32 8.10 33.94
CA ALA A 188 15.59 7.40 32.70
C ALA A 188 14.73 7.94 31.54
N ARG A 189 13.45 8.23 31.80
CA ARG A 189 12.53 8.84 30.82
C ARG A 189 13.03 10.21 30.34
N ARG A 190 13.43 11.09 31.26
CA ARG A 190 14.00 12.41 30.92
C ARG A 190 15.24 12.30 30.04
N ARG A 191 16.20 11.44 30.39
CA ARG A 191 17.41 11.22 29.59
C ARG A 191 17.10 10.73 28.17
N ALA A 192 16.11 9.85 28.04
CA ALA A 192 15.68 9.33 26.73
C ALA A 192 15.03 10.43 25.86
N LEU A 193 14.20 11.29 26.46
CA LEU A 193 13.60 12.44 25.77
C LEU A 193 14.66 13.45 25.34
N GLU A 194 15.58 13.83 26.24
CA GLU A 194 16.69 14.74 25.90
C GLU A 194 17.58 14.18 24.78
N ALA A 195 17.79 12.86 24.73
CA ALA A 195 18.52 12.23 23.63
C ALA A 195 17.76 12.31 22.30
N ALA A 196 16.43 12.15 22.33
CA ALA A 196 15.59 12.32 21.15
C ALA A 196 15.60 13.77 20.65
N ASP A 197 15.48 14.75 21.55
CA ASP A 197 15.53 16.18 21.20
C ASP A 197 16.86 16.54 20.52
N ARG A 198 17.98 16.08 21.08
CA ARG A 198 19.32 16.25 20.47
C ARG A 198 19.40 15.63 19.07
N ALA A 199 18.86 14.43 18.89
CA ALA A 199 18.89 13.73 17.59
C ALA A 199 18.04 14.44 16.53
N LEU A 200 16.97 15.13 16.95
CA LEU A 200 16.06 15.87 16.07
C LEU A 200 16.52 17.32 15.82
N GLY A 201 17.64 17.75 16.42
CA GLY A 201 18.15 19.11 16.28
C GLY A 201 17.29 20.16 17.00
N ALA A 202 16.39 19.74 17.89
CA ALA A 202 15.69 20.64 18.78
C ALA A 202 16.67 21.11 19.87
N ARG A 203 16.90 22.42 19.95
CA ARG A 203 17.70 23.05 21.00
C ARG A 203 16.84 23.42 22.19
#